data_AF-U6RSM8-F1
#
_entry.id   AF-U6RSM8-F1
#
_cell.length_a   1.000
_cell.length_b   1.000
_cell.length_c   1.000
_cell.angle_alpha   90.00
_cell.angle_beta   90.00
_cell.angle_gamma   90.00
#
_symmetry.space_group_name_H-M   'P 1'
#
loop_
_entity.id
_entity.type
_entity.pdbx_description
1 polymer ?
#
loop_
_entity_poly.entity_id
_entity_poly.type
_entity_poly.pdbx_seq_one_letter_code
_entity_poly.pdbx_strand_id
1 'polypeptide(L)'
;MKKSTKLMVALLVIVAALAVTYRLMNRVPSADLEANAQMQQIITDAGCLRCHTSNPDLPFYANMPVAGKIVMEDVSKAYRAFDMTRMAADLKAGNPVDQVALAKVEKVILDGKMPQPKYYLVHWGASISDTKKELVLNWVKNHRMRLMGDANVAPEFINEPIRPIADSISVDVRKVLLGDMLYHDTRLSADNTVSCASCHGLDMGGVDNKQYSEGVGGQLGGVNAPTVYNAAYNFVQFWDGRAGTLAEQAAGPPLNPVEMACESFDQITAKLAEDKDFVKAFTEVYSDGLNEKNITDAIQEFEKTLLTPNSRFDLYLKGDKNAITADELAGYELFKKYDCATCHVGEILGGQSYELIGVQHDYFADRAAEMTEEDNGRFKQTKIERDRHRFKVPGLRNVELTYPYFHDGSMKTMDDAVRAMAKYQLGIELPQQEVDKIVSFLRTLTGQYKGQTLTNKNMSI
;
A
#
# COMPACT_ATOMS: atom_id res chain seq x y z
N MET A 1 -37.38 -34.52 -38.58
CA MET A 1 -35.90 -34.54 -38.41
C MET A 1 -35.50 -35.70 -37.52
N LYS A 2 -34.53 -36.52 -37.94
CA LYS A 2 -33.92 -37.56 -37.10
C LYS A 2 -33.24 -36.89 -35.88
N LYS A 3 -33.17 -37.59 -34.74
CA LYS A 3 -32.56 -37.11 -33.49
C LYS A 3 -31.12 -36.60 -33.71
N SER A 4 -30.38 -37.25 -34.61
CA SER A 4 -29.04 -36.85 -35.06
C SER A 4 -28.99 -35.49 -35.77
N THR A 5 -29.96 -35.18 -36.63
CA THR A 5 -30.04 -33.88 -37.32
C THR A 5 -30.35 -32.75 -36.35
N LYS A 6 -31.19 -32.98 -35.33
CA LYS A 6 -31.46 -32.00 -34.26
C LYS A 6 -30.21 -31.72 -33.41
N LEU A 7 -29.44 -32.76 -33.10
CA LEU A 7 -28.17 -32.64 -32.38
C LEU A 7 -27.11 -31.87 -33.20
N MET A 8 -26.97 -32.15 -34.50
CA MET A 8 -26.05 -31.40 -35.37
C MET A 8 -26.43 -29.92 -35.50
N VAL A 9 -27.72 -29.62 -35.70
CA VAL A 9 -28.19 -28.22 -35.79
C VAL A 9 -27.98 -27.50 -34.46
N ALA A 10 -28.29 -28.12 -33.33
CA ALA A 10 -28.04 -27.54 -32.00
C ALA A 10 -26.54 -27.27 -31.77
N LEU A 11 -25.66 -28.22 -32.14
CA LEU A 11 -24.22 -28.05 -32.05
C LEU A 11 -23.72 -26.89 -32.93
N LEU A 12 -24.20 -26.80 -34.19
CA LEU A 12 -23.84 -25.70 -35.09
C LEU A 12 -24.28 -24.34 -34.57
N VAL A 13 -25.47 -24.24 -33.98
CA VAL A 13 -25.95 -23.00 -33.34
C VAL A 13 -25.05 -22.60 -32.16
N ILE A 14 -24.65 -23.57 -31.32
CA ILE A 14 -23.74 -23.32 -30.21
C ILE A 14 -22.37 -22.84 -30.73
N VAL A 15 -21.78 -23.53 -31.71
CA VAL A 15 -20.49 -23.15 -32.30
C VAL A 15 -20.54 -21.76 -32.94
N ALA A 16 -21.61 -21.43 -33.67
CA ALA A 16 -21.80 -20.10 -34.25
C ALA A 16 -21.93 -19.02 -33.17
N ALA A 17 -22.70 -19.27 -32.11
CA ALA A 17 -22.84 -18.35 -30.98
C ALA A 17 -21.50 -18.11 -30.25
N LEU A 18 -20.72 -19.18 -30.03
CA LEU A 18 -19.37 -19.07 -29.45
C LEU A 18 -18.41 -18.28 -30.34
N ALA A 19 -18.44 -18.52 -31.67
CA ALA A 19 -17.59 -17.80 -32.61
C ALA A 19 -17.94 -16.29 -32.68
N VAL A 20 -19.23 -15.95 -32.64
CA VAL A 20 -19.69 -14.54 -32.59
C VAL A 20 -19.26 -13.90 -31.28
N THR A 21 -19.46 -14.57 -30.15
CA THR A 21 -19.05 -14.09 -28.82
C THR A 21 -17.55 -13.84 -28.80
N TYR A 22 -16.74 -14.81 -29.25
CA TYR A 22 -15.29 -14.68 -29.34
C TYR A 22 -14.85 -13.49 -30.19
N ARG A 23 -15.47 -13.25 -31.34
CA ARG A 23 -15.17 -12.09 -32.19
C ARG A 23 -15.53 -10.77 -31.52
N LEU A 24 -16.66 -10.71 -30.82
CA LEU A 24 -17.07 -9.50 -30.11
C LEU A 24 -16.12 -9.19 -28.95
N MET A 25 -15.77 -10.18 -28.13
CA MET A 25 -14.94 -9.96 -26.94
C MET A 25 -13.47 -9.67 -27.32
N ASN A 26 -13.02 -10.10 -28.50
CA ASN A 26 -11.68 -9.78 -29.02
C ASN A 26 -11.63 -8.56 -29.95
N ARG A 27 -12.72 -7.81 -30.09
CA ARG A 27 -12.70 -6.55 -30.83
C ARG A 27 -11.78 -5.55 -30.12
N VAL A 28 -10.79 -5.04 -30.86
CA VAL A 28 -9.89 -4.00 -30.36
C VAL A 28 -10.67 -2.67 -30.27
N PRO A 29 -10.51 -1.88 -29.19
CA PRO A 29 -11.09 -0.54 -29.10
C PRO A 29 -10.71 0.34 -30.30
N SER A 30 -11.55 1.33 -30.62
CA SER A 30 -11.20 2.29 -31.68
C SER A 30 -9.98 3.12 -31.26
N ALA A 31 -9.07 3.38 -32.19
CA ALA A 31 -7.92 4.26 -31.97
C ALA A 31 -8.32 5.72 -31.72
N ASP A 32 -9.52 6.13 -32.14
CA ASP A 32 -10.07 7.48 -31.93
C ASP A 32 -10.55 7.73 -30.50
N LEU A 33 -10.66 6.67 -29.68
CA LEU A 33 -11.04 6.81 -28.28
C LEU A 33 -9.85 7.30 -27.46
N GLU A 34 -10.12 8.16 -26.48
CA GLU A 34 -9.17 8.52 -25.44
C GLU A 34 -8.64 7.26 -24.72
N ALA A 35 -7.39 7.32 -24.25
CA ALA A 35 -6.71 6.15 -23.67
C ALA A 35 -7.50 5.51 -22.51
N ASN A 36 -8.12 6.30 -21.64
CA ASN A 36 -8.96 5.79 -20.55
C ASN A 36 -10.27 5.16 -21.05
N ALA A 37 -10.85 5.67 -22.13
CA ALA A 37 -12.02 5.08 -22.75
C ALA A 37 -11.70 3.74 -23.43
N GLN A 38 -10.53 3.64 -24.08
CA GLN A 38 -10.03 2.35 -24.59
C GLN A 38 -9.83 1.34 -23.45
N MET A 39 -9.21 1.76 -22.34
CA MET A 39 -9.01 0.90 -21.18
C MET A 39 -10.34 0.45 -20.55
N GLN A 40 -11.29 1.38 -20.37
CA GLN A 40 -12.63 1.08 -19.87
C GLN A 40 -13.34 0.04 -20.75
N GLN A 41 -13.22 0.16 -22.08
CA GLN A 41 -13.76 -0.83 -23.01
C GLN A 41 -13.06 -2.18 -22.84
N ILE A 42 -11.73 -2.22 -22.71
CA ILE A 42 -10.98 -3.47 -22.52
C ILE A 42 -11.43 -4.22 -21.27
N ILE A 43 -11.52 -3.55 -20.12
CA ILE A 43 -11.92 -4.22 -18.86
C ILE A 43 -13.39 -4.65 -18.86
N THR A 44 -14.25 -3.93 -19.60
CA THR A 44 -15.66 -4.27 -19.75
C THR A 44 -15.81 -5.49 -20.66
N ASP A 45 -15.16 -5.47 -21.82
CA ASP A 45 -15.18 -6.56 -22.81
C ASP A 45 -14.51 -7.82 -22.26
N ALA A 46 -13.47 -7.72 -21.43
CA ALA A 46 -12.84 -8.87 -20.79
C ALA A 46 -13.64 -9.41 -19.59
N GLY A 47 -14.68 -8.68 -19.14
CA GLY A 47 -15.53 -9.09 -18.02
C GLY A 47 -14.88 -8.93 -16.65
N CYS A 48 -13.83 -8.13 -16.49
CA CYS A 48 -13.11 -7.97 -15.21
C CYS A 48 -14.05 -7.54 -14.07
N LEU A 49 -14.97 -6.61 -14.36
CA LEU A 49 -15.95 -6.12 -13.38
C LEU A 49 -17.01 -7.16 -12.98
N ARG A 50 -17.08 -8.33 -13.63
CA ARG A 50 -17.96 -9.42 -13.18
C ARG A 50 -17.43 -10.14 -11.95
N CYS A 51 -16.17 -9.92 -11.57
CA CYS A 51 -15.55 -10.58 -10.41
C CYS A 51 -14.79 -9.61 -9.49
N HIS A 52 -14.41 -8.42 -9.99
CA HIS A 52 -13.60 -7.44 -9.26
C HIS A 52 -14.40 -6.24 -8.73
N THR A 53 -15.63 -6.44 -8.26
CA THR A 53 -16.45 -5.37 -7.65
C THR A 53 -17.42 -5.95 -6.61
N SER A 54 -17.92 -5.10 -5.71
CA SER A 54 -18.90 -5.45 -4.68
C SER A 54 -20.25 -5.87 -5.24
N ASN A 55 -20.61 -5.35 -6.41
CA ASN A 55 -21.90 -5.57 -7.04
C ASN A 55 -21.73 -6.06 -8.49
N PRO A 56 -21.22 -7.28 -8.70
CA PRO A 56 -20.93 -7.79 -10.02
C PRO A 56 -22.21 -8.06 -10.81
N ASP A 57 -22.21 -7.71 -12.11
CA ASP A 57 -23.26 -8.13 -13.04
C ASP A 57 -23.07 -9.62 -13.38
N LEU A 58 -23.80 -10.46 -12.65
CA LEU A 58 -23.65 -11.91 -12.73
C LEU A 58 -24.38 -12.49 -13.95
N PRO A 59 -23.78 -13.49 -14.63
CA PRO A 59 -24.46 -14.16 -15.73
C PRO A 59 -25.65 -14.99 -15.23
N PHE A 60 -26.63 -15.25 -16.10
CA PHE A 60 -27.87 -15.97 -15.74
C PHE A 60 -27.62 -17.36 -15.10
N TYR A 61 -26.51 -18.02 -15.43
CA TYR A 61 -26.13 -19.33 -14.90
C TYR A 61 -25.49 -19.27 -13.50
N ALA A 62 -25.25 -18.08 -12.96
CA ALA A 62 -24.77 -17.90 -11.58
C ALA A 62 -25.77 -18.45 -10.53
N ASN A 63 -27.04 -18.61 -10.92
CA ASN A 63 -28.08 -19.21 -10.06
C ASN A 63 -28.20 -20.74 -10.21
N MET A 64 -27.37 -21.38 -11.04
CA MET A 64 -27.42 -22.84 -11.25
C MET A 64 -26.63 -23.60 -10.16
N PRO A 65 -27.05 -24.81 -9.73
CA PRO A 65 -26.45 -25.49 -8.57
C PRO A 65 -24.94 -25.77 -8.63
N VAL A 66 -24.40 -26.03 -9.81
CA VAL A 66 -22.98 -26.36 -10.02
C VAL A 66 -22.22 -25.15 -10.55
N ALA A 67 -22.65 -24.59 -11.68
CA ALA A 67 -22.00 -23.43 -12.29
C ALA A 67 -22.03 -22.20 -11.38
N GLY A 68 -23.12 -21.98 -10.64
CA GLY A 68 -23.27 -20.88 -9.70
C GLY A 68 -22.27 -20.91 -8.56
N LYS A 69 -21.99 -22.08 -7.99
CA LYS A 69 -20.97 -22.22 -6.93
C LYS A 69 -19.59 -21.81 -7.42
N ILE A 70 -19.21 -22.24 -8.62
CA ILE A 70 -17.93 -21.90 -9.23
C ILE A 70 -17.84 -20.39 -9.48
N VAL A 71 -18.88 -19.79 -10.07
CA VAL A 71 -18.95 -18.34 -10.34
C VAL A 71 -18.80 -17.55 -9.03
N MET A 72 -19.54 -17.92 -7.98
CA MET A 72 -19.49 -17.19 -6.70
C MET A 72 -18.15 -17.36 -5.98
N GLU A 73 -17.50 -18.53 -6.10
CA GLU A 73 -16.16 -18.74 -5.58
C GLU A 73 -15.12 -17.87 -6.31
N ASP A 74 -15.20 -17.80 -7.63
CA ASP A 74 -14.31 -16.96 -8.45
C ASP A 74 -14.53 -15.46 -8.15
N VAL A 75 -15.78 -15.01 -8.01
CA VAL A 75 -16.12 -13.64 -7.58
C VAL A 75 -15.53 -13.35 -6.21
N SER A 76 -15.73 -14.22 -5.24
CA SER A 76 -15.21 -14.04 -3.88
C SER A 76 -13.69 -13.90 -3.87
N LYS A 77 -12.98 -14.80 -4.55
CA LYS A 77 -11.50 -14.78 -4.63
C LYS A 77 -10.98 -13.58 -5.39
N ALA A 78 -11.54 -13.28 -6.56
CA ALA A 78 -11.11 -12.15 -7.39
C ALA A 78 -11.34 -10.82 -6.67
N TYR A 79 -12.52 -10.63 -6.08
CA TYR A 79 -12.85 -9.43 -5.33
C TYR A 79 -11.94 -9.26 -4.11
N ARG A 80 -11.61 -10.34 -3.39
CA ARG A 80 -10.64 -10.31 -2.28
C ARG A 80 -9.25 -9.86 -2.73
N ALA A 81 -8.77 -10.32 -3.88
CA ALA A 81 -7.45 -9.97 -4.39
C ALA A 81 -7.37 -8.53 -4.95
N PHE A 82 -8.43 -8.09 -5.65
CA PHE A 82 -8.46 -6.75 -6.24
C PHE A 82 -9.91 -6.26 -6.43
N ASP A 83 -10.19 -5.07 -5.93
CA ASP A 83 -11.44 -4.35 -6.20
C ASP A 83 -11.18 -3.20 -7.17
N MET A 84 -11.75 -3.34 -8.36
CA MET A 84 -11.61 -2.41 -9.47
C MET A 84 -12.65 -1.30 -9.44
N THR A 85 -13.53 -1.25 -8.43
CA THR A 85 -14.63 -0.27 -8.39
C THR A 85 -14.12 1.16 -8.48
N ARG A 86 -13.09 1.50 -7.70
CA ARG A 86 -12.46 2.83 -7.76
C ARG A 86 -11.79 3.08 -9.11
N MET A 87 -10.97 2.14 -9.58
CA MET A 87 -10.31 2.24 -10.88
C MET A 87 -11.31 2.48 -12.03
N ALA A 88 -12.42 1.76 -12.06
CA ALA A 88 -13.46 1.93 -13.08
C ALA A 88 -14.16 3.29 -12.99
N ALA A 89 -14.37 3.80 -11.77
CA ALA A 89 -14.90 5.15 -11.57
C ALA A 89 -13.91 6.22 -12.07
N ASP A 90 -12.63 6.07 -11.76
CA ASP A 90 -11.57 7.00 -12.17
C ASP A 90 -11.36 6.99 -13.69
N LEU A 91 -11.37 5.81 -14.32
CA LEU A 91 -11.33 5.66 -15.78
C LEU A 91 -12.49 6.41 -16.45
N LYS A 92 -13.72 6.25 -15.94
CA LYS A 92 -14.92 6.89 -16.47
C LYS A 92 -14.89 8.41 -16.27
N ALA A 93 -14.35 8.88 -15.15
CA ALA A 93 -14.24 10.31 -14.84
C ALA A 93 -13.05 10.99 -15.53
N GLY A 94 -12.10 10.22 -16.08
CA GLY A 94 -10.85 10.77 -16.60
C GLY A 94 -9.84 11.16 -15.51
N ASN A 95 -10.05 10.69 -14.28
CA ASN A 95 -9.15 10.93 -13.16
C ASN A 95 -7.86 10.09 -13.31
N PRO A 96 -6.77 10.50 -12.64
CA PRO A 96 -5.60 9.65 -12.47
C PRO A 96 -5.97 8.34 -11.76
N VAL A 97 -5.48 7.22 -12.29
CA VAL A 97 -5.62 5.90 -11.65
C VAL A 97 -4.46 5.68 -10.69
N ASP A 98 -4.75 5.09 -9.52
CA ASP A 98 -3.74 4.85 -8.48
C ASP A 98 -2.66 3.84 -8.92
N GLN A 99 -1.46 3.96 -8.35
CA GLN A 99 -0.31 3.16 -8.81
C GLN A 99 -0.47 1.66 -8.50
N VAL A 100 -1.20 1.30 -7.45
CA VAL A 100 -1.49 -0.10 -7.07
C VAL A 100 -2.36 -0.76 -8.14
N ALA A 101 -3.42 -0.09 -8.58
CA ALA A 101 -4.27 -0.56 -9.68
C ALA A 101 -3.47 -0.71 -10.98
N LEU A 102 -2.62 0.27 -11.32
CA LEU A 102 -1.74 0.19 -12.49
C LEU A 102 -0.81 -1.02 -12.42
N ALA A 103 -0.15 -1.24 -11.27
CA ALA A 103 0.78 -2.35 -11.08
C ALA A 103 0.09 -3.72 -11.09
N LYS A 104 -1.06 -3.85 -10.43
CA LYS A 104 -1.87 -5.09 -10.45
C LYS A 104 -2.30 -5.44 -11.88
N VAL A 105 -2.79 -4.46 -12.64
CA VAL A 105 -3.21 -4.65 -14.04
C VAL A 105 -2.01 -5.03 -14.91
N GLU A 106 -0.91 -4.28 -14.85
CA GLU A 106 0.30 -4.60 -15.62
C GLU A 106 0.78 -6.03 -15.34
N LYS A 107 0.85 -6.42 -14.06
CA LYS A 107 1.39 -7.72 -13.66
C LYS A 107 0.55 -8.88 -14.19
N VAL A 108 -0.77 -8.81 -14.07
CA VAL A 108 -1.64 -9.90 -14.57
C VAL A 108 -1.60 -10.01 -16.10
N ILE A 109 -1.36 -8.91 -16.81
CA ILE A 109 -1.20 -8.89 -18.27
C ILE A 109 0.15 -9.51 -18.67
N LEU A 110 1.24 -9.10 -18.03
CA LEU A 110 2.59 -9.63 -18.32
C LEU A 110 2.68 -11.13 -18.03
N ASP A 111 2.08 -11.58 -16.93
CA ASP A 111 2.11 -13.00 -16.55
C ASP A 111 1.09 -13.86 -17.31
N GLY A 112 0.15 -13.25 -18.03
CA GLY A 112 -0.98 -13.97 -18.64
C GLY A 112 -1.87 -14.69 -17.62
N LYS A 113 -1.88 -14.22 -16.36
CA LYS A 113 -2.65 -14.82 -15.25
C LYS A 113 -4.16 -14.60 -15.37
N MET A 114 -4.57 -13.61 -16.17
CA MET A 114 -5.98 -13.25 -16.34
C MET A 114 -6.40 -13.23 -17.82
N PRO A 115 -7.54 -13.85 -18.17
CA PRO A 115 -8.38 -14.71 -17.33
C PRO A 115 -7.73 -16.07 -17.02
N GLN A 116 -7.90 -16.59 -15.80
CA GLN A 116 -7.32 -17.88 -15.40
C GLN A 116 -7.86 -19.04 -16.28
N PRO A 117 -7.08 -20.09 -16.58
CA PRO A 117 -7.54 -21.19 -17.44
C PRO A 117 -8.87 -21.83 -17.01
N LYS A 118 -9.08 -21.98 -15.69
CA LYS A 118 -10.33 -22.49 -15.11
C LYS A 118 -11.54 -21.57 -15.34
N TYR A 119 -11.31 -20.27 -15.56
CA TYR A 119 -12.36 -19.28 -15.81
C TYR A 119 -13.11 -19.60 -17.11
N TYR A 120 -12.41 -20.11 -18.14
CA TYR A 120 -13.01 -20.48 -19.42
C TYR A 120 -14.03 -21.63 -19.33
N LEU A 121 -14.05 -22.40 -18.23
CA LEU A 121 -15.03 -23.49 -18.02
C LEU A 121 -16.47 -22.97 -17.97
N VAL A 122 -16.66 -21.75 -17.46
CA VAL A 122 -17.98 -21.13 -17.32
C VAL A 122 -18.02 -19.69 -17.88
N HIS A 123 -16.88 -19.13 -18.31
CA HIS A 123 -16.77 -17.79 -18.87
C HIS A 123 -16.07 -17.74 -20.24
N TRP A 124 -16.51 -18.62 -21.13
CA TRP A 124 -16.31 -18.74 -22.59
C TRP A 124 -16.05 -17.45 -23.39
N GLY A 125 -16.54 -16.31 -22.89
CA GLY A 125 -16.40 -15.03 -23.57
C GLY A 125 -15.10 -14.27 -23.25
N ALA A 126 -14.52 -14.43 -22.06
CA ALA A 126 -13.46 -13.53 -21.59
C ALA A 126 -12.15 -13.74 -22.34
N SER A 127 -11.91 -12.90 -23.35
CA SER A 127 -10.71 -12.75 -24.18
C SER A 127 -9.79 -11.61 -23.73
N ILE A 128 -8.46 -11.76 -23.75
CA ILE A 128 -7.54 -10.63 -23.95
C ILE A 128 -6.53 -10.96 -25.04
N SER A 129 -6.75 -10.40 -26.23
CA SER A 129 -5.85 -10.58 -27.38
C SER A 129 -4.52 -9.87 -27.16
N ASP A 130 -3.47 -10.28 -27.88
CA ASP A 130 -2.14 -9.67 -27.75
C ASP A 130 -2.14 -8.16 -28.06
N THR A 131 -2.96 -7.72 -29.02
CA THR A 131 -3.16 -6.29 -29.30
C THR A 131 -3.77 -5.56 -28.10
N LYS A 132 -4.75 -6.16 -27.40
CA LYS A 132 -5.30 -5.56 -26.18
C LYS A 132 -4.27 -5.52 -25.06
N LYS A 133 -3.43 -6.56 -24.91
CA LYS A 133 -2.34 -6.55 -23.93
C LYS A 133 -1.38 -5.38 -24.18
N GLU A 134 -0.96 -5.18 -25.43
CA GLU A 134 -0.08 -4.07 -25.81
C GLU A 134 -0.72 -2.70 -25.50
N LEU A 135 -2.02 -2.53 -25.80
CA LEU A 135 -2.75 -1.30 -25.44
C LEU A 135 -2.76 -1.07 -23.92
N VAL A 136 -3.01 -2.11 -23.11
CA VAL A 136 -2.99 -2.00 -21.64
C VAL A 136 -1.60 -1.63 -21.13
N LEU A 137 -0.54 -2.28 -21.63
CA LEU A 137 0.83 -2.00 -21.20
C LEU A 137 1.27 -0.57 -21.58
N ASN A 138 0.93 -0.11 -22.78
CA ASN A 138 1.17 1.27 -23.20
C ASN A 138 0.34 2.27 -22.37
N TRP A 139 -0.91 1.92 -22.04
CA TRP A 139 -1.77 2.72 -21.16
C TRP A 139 -1.17 2.87 -19.75
N VAL A 140 -0.66 1.79 -19.14
CA VAL A 140 0.05 1.83 -17.85
C VAL A 140 1.27 2.73 -17.93
N LYS A 141 2.12 2.54 -18.96
CA LYS A 141 3.33 3.34 -19.16
C LYS A 141 3.02 4.83 -19.26
N ASN A 142 2.01 5.20 -20.04
CA ASN A 142 1.59 6.59 -20.21
C ASN A 142 1.05 7.20 -18.90
N HIS A 143 0.38 6.41 -18.05
CA HIS A 143 -0.06 6.88 -16.73
C HIS A 143 1.13 7.16 -15.81
N ARG A 144 2.07 6.22 -15.72
CA ARG A 144 3.30 6.42 -14.92
C ARG A 144 4.08 7.64 -15.38
N MET A 145 4.30 7.78 -16.69
CA MET A 145 5.03 8.95 -17.23
C MET A 145 4.38 10.29 -16.87
N ARG A 146 3.03 10.38 -16.82
CA ARG A 146 2.33 11.60 -16.43
C ARG A 146 2.39 11.89 -14.93
N LEU A 147 2.30 10.84 -14.11
CA LEU A 147 2.34 10.97 -12.65
C LEU A 147 3.73 11.34 -12.12
N MET A 148 4.79 11.07 -12.89
CA MET A 148 6.16 11.00 -12.38
C MET A 148 7.14 11.93 -13.11
N GLY A 149 6.64 12.99 -13.76
CA GLY A 149 7.44 13.95 -14.54
C GLY A 149 8.48 14.74 -13.73
N ASP A 150 8.39 14.74 -12.40
CA ASP A 150 9.24 15.54 -11.50
C ASP A 150 10.34 14.73 -10.78
N ALA A 151 10.36 13.40 -10.92
CA ALA A 151 11.38 12.58 -10.27
C ALA A 151 12.61 12.44 -11.17
N ASN A 152 13.81 12.65 -10.63
CA ASN A 152 15.12 12.46 -11.29
C ASN A 152 15.40 10.97 -11.64
N VAL A 153 14.47 10.29 -12.30
CA VAL A 153 14.54 8.87 -12.67
C VAL A 153 15.22 8.74 -14.03
N ALA A 154 16.16 7.81 -14.16
CA ALA A 154 16.79 7.55 -15.44
C ALA A 154 15.77 7.03 -16.47
N PRO A 155 15.88 7.39 -17.76
CA PRO A 155 14.88 7.06 -18.78
C PRO A 155 14.49 5.57 -18.87
N GLU A 156 15.42 4.65 -18.61
CA GLU A 156 15.15 3.21 -18.61
C GLU A 156 14.22 2.76 -17.47
N PHE A 157 14.15 3.50 -16.36
CA PHE A 157 13.33 3.16 -15.20
C PHE A 157 12.02 3.95 -15.14
N ILE A 158 11.70 4.72 -16.19
CA ILE A 158 10.50 5.58 -16.21
C ILE A 158 9.19 4.78 -16.10
N ASN A 159 9.19 3.48 -16.41
CA ASN A 159 8.03 2.61 -16.25
C ASN A 159 8.10 1.72 -14.98
N GLU A 160 9.12 1.82 -14.13
CA GLU A 160 9.18 0.98 -12.93
C GLU A 160 8.07 1.34 -11.92
N PRO A 161 7.50 0.38 -11.18
CA PRO A 161 6.44 0.63 -10.21
C PRO A 161 6.95 1.30 -8.93
N ILE A 162 8.26 1.42 -8.75
CA ILE A 162 8.91 2.06 -7.59
C ILE A 162 9.57 3.35 -8.04
N ARG A 163 9.55 4.37 -7.16
CA ARG A 163 10.15 5.68 -7.42
C ARG A 163 11.17 6.06 -6.35
N PRO A 164 12.21 6.83 -6.70
CA PRO A 164 13.06 7.47 -5.71
C PRO A 164 12.27 8.38 -4.79
N ILE A 165 12.68 8.49 -3.53
CA ILE A 165 12.15 9.51 -2.62
C ILE A 165 12.65 10.89 -3.09
N ALA A 166 11.76 11.88 -3.10
CA ALA A 166 12.16 13.25 -3.39
C ALA A 166 13.13 13.78 -2.33
N ASP A 167 14.10 14.60 -2.75
CA ASP A 167 15.10 15.15 -1.83
C ASP A 167 14.48 16.09 -0.79
N SER A 168 13.32 16.71 -1.11
CA SER A 168 12.50 17.48 -0.18
C SER A 168 11.05 17.59 -0.70
N ILE A 169 10.14 17.99 0.18
CA ILE A 169 8.79 18.45 -0.16
C ILE A 169 8.54 19.83 0.43
N SER A 170 7.58 20.58 -0.12
CA SER A 170 7.27 21.93 0.32
C SER A 170 6.78 21.95 1.77
N VAL A 171 7.41 22.79 2.61
CA VAL A 171 7.09 23.00 4.03
C VAL A 171 7.21 24.49 4.42
N ASP A 172 6.51 24.92 5.46
CA ASP A 172 6.80 26.19 6.14
C ASP A 172 7.86 25.95 7.23
N VAL A 173 9.09 26.42 7.00
CA VAL A 173 10.22 26.21 7.90
C VAL A 173 9.96 26.72 9.32
N ARG A 174 9.15 27.77 9.49
CA ARG A 174 8.83 28.28 10.84
C ARG A 174 7.96 27.30 11.62
N LYS A 175 7.03 26.64 10.93
CA LYS A 175 6.19 25.57 11.50
C LYS A 175 7.01 24.32 11.77
N VAL A 176 7.93 23.96 10.88
CA VAL A 176 8.88 22.84 11.07
C VAL A 176 9.64 22.99 12.37
N LEU A 177 10.18 24.18 12.67
CA LEU A 177 10.93 24.41 13.91
C LEU A 177 10.05 24.21 15.16
N LEU A 178 8.81 24.71 15.15
CA LEU A 178 7.87 24.48 16.25
C LEU A 178 7.46 23.00 16.35
N GLY A 179 7.27 22.34 15.21
CA GLY A 179 6.94 20.91 15.14
C GLY A 179 8.05 20.03 15.69
N ASP A 180 9.31 20.32 15.38
CA ASP A 180 10.48 19.61 15.92
C ASP A 180 10.55 19.75 17.45
N MET A 181 10.29 20.96 17.98
CA MET A 181 10.20 21.18 19.42
C MET A 181 9.07 20.33 20.03
N LEU A 182 7.86 20.39 19.46
CA LEU A 182 6.69 19.65 19.93
C LEU A 182 6.86 18.13 19.85
N TYR A 183 7.48 17.62 18.79
CA TYR A 183 7.73 16.20 18.59
C TYR A 183 8.57 15.58 19.73
N HIS A 184 9.47 16.37 20.31
CA HIS A 184 10.33 15.99 21.41
C HIS A 184 9.83 16.47 22.79
N ASP A 185 8.68 17.15 22.85
CA ASP A 185 8.18 17.76 24.07
C ASP A 185 7.32 16.78 24.88
N THR A 186 7.79 16.40 26.07
CA THR A 186 7.04 15.48 26.93
C THR A 186 5.81 16.11 27.55
N ARG A 187 5.66 17.44 27.53
CA ARG A 187 4.45 18.13 28.05
C ARG A 187 3.18 17.75 27.29
N LEU A 188 3.31 17.13 26.11
CA LEU A 188 2.20 16.55 25.37
C LEU A 188 1.61 15.29 26.03
N SER A 189 2.29 14.66 27.00
CA SER A 189 1.75 13.53 27.80
C SER A 189 1.22 13.99 29.15
N ALA A 190 0.27 13.23 29.72
CA ALA A 190 -0.41 13.56 30.97
C ALA A 190 0.55 13.76 32.15
N ASP A 191 1.59 12.93 32.25
CA ASP A 191 2.57 12.92 33.33
C ASP A 191 3.93 13.55 32.96
N ASN A 192 4.04 14.15 31.78
CA ASN A 192 5.25 14.75 31.22
C ASN A 192 6.44 13.76 31.02
N THR A 193 6.17 12.48 30.76
CA THR A 193 7.20 11.45 30.55
C THR A 193 7.35 10.94 29.11
N VAL A 194 6.33 11.13 28.26
CA VAL A 194 6.27 10.57 26.89
C VAL A 194 6.17 11.69 25.85
N SER A 195 6.93 11.57 24.76
CA SER A 195 6.84 12.42 23.58
C SER A 195 6.67 11.55 22.32
N CYS A 196 6.46 12.14 21.15
CA CYS A 196 6.45 11.39 19.89
C CYS A 196 7.77 10.63 19.72
N ALA A 197 8.90 11.27 20.04
CA ALA A 197 10.24 10.68 19.97
C ALA A 197 10.47 9.48 20.92
N SER A 198 9.62 9.29 21.94
CA SER A 198 9.72 8.13 22.84
C SER A 198 9.41 6.81 22.11
N CYS A 199 8.41 6.81 21.23
CA CYS A 199 8.00 5.65 20.43
C CYS A 199 8.56 5.69 19.01
N HIS A 200 8.89 6.87 18.51
CA HIS A 200 9.35 7.11 17.14
C HIS A 200 10.73 7.78 17.13
N GLY A 201 11.72 7.16 17.78
CA GLY A 201 13.05 7.77 17.92
C GLY A 201 13.76 7.96 16.58
N LEU A 202 14.15 9.20 16.27
CA LEU A 202 14.77 9.53 14.98
C LEU A 202 16.15 8.88 14.79
N ASP A 203 16.84 8.53 15.87
CA ASP A 203 18.11 7.78 15.89
C ASP A 203 17.93 6.24 15.95
N MET A 204 16.68 5.78 15.92
CA MET A 204 16.25 4.37 15.95
C MET A 204 15.44 4.00 14.71
N GLY A 205 15.72 4.64 13.57
CA GLY A 205 14.95 4.40 12.34
C GLY A 205 13.51 4.92 12.39
N GLY A 206 13.17 5.82 13.32
CA GLY A 206 11.83 6.40 13.48
C GLY A 206 10.84 5.50 14.21
N VAL A 207 11.33 4.49 14.94
CA VAL A 207 10.57 3.53 15.75
C VAL A 207 11.24 3.32 17.11
N ASP A 208 10.68 2.44 17.95
CA ASP A 208 11.25 2.05 19.25
C ASP A 208 11.85 0.64 19.27
N ASN A 209 11.71 -0.11 18.18
CA ASN A 209 12.09 -1.52 18.02
C ASN A 209 11.51 -2.48 19.07
N LYS A 210 10.35 -2.14 19.65
CA LYS A 210 9.57 -3.01 20.52
C LYS A 210 8.48 -3.71 19.71
N GLN A 211 7.96 -4.82 20.24
CA GLN A 211 6.75 -5.43 19.67
C GLN A 211 5.56 -4.47 19.79
N TYR A 212 5.37 -3.91 20.99
CA TYR A 212 4.40 -2.86 21.28
C TYR A 212 5.06 -1.73 22.05
N SER A 213 4.71 -0.50 21.71
CA SER A 213 5.24 0.69 22.35
C SER A 213 4.74 0.84 23.78
N GLU A 214 5.57 1.48 24.60
CA GLU A 214 5.30 1.74 26.01
C GLU A 214 4.94 3.21 26.20
N GLY A 215 3.72 3.46 26.67
CA GLY A 215 3.21 4.79 26.98
C GLY A 215 3.28 5.13 28.47
N VAL A 216 2.44 6.09 28.87
CA VAL A 216 2.33 6.59 30.24
C VAL A 216 2.05 5.45 31.23
N GLY A 217 2.83 5.40 32.31
CA GLY A 217 2.72 4.37 33.34
C GLY A 217 3.20 2.98 32.93
N GLY A 218 3.95 2.85 31.83
CA GLY A 218 4.45 1.55 31.34
C GLY A 218 3.39 0.72 30.61
N GLN A 219 2.27 1.33 30.23
CA GLN A 219 1.21 0.65 29.49
C GLN A 219 1.67 0.32 28.08
N LEU A 220 1.29 -0.84 27.57
CA LEU A 220 1.63 -1.27 26.22
C LEU A 220 0.49 -0.98 25.25
N GLY A 221 0.84 -0.49 24.06
CA GLY A 221 -0.09 -0.35 22.94
C GLY A 221 -0.57 -1.70 22.40
N GLY A 222 -1.43 -1.65 21.38
CA GLY A 222 -2.00 -2.83 20.71
C GLY A 222 -1.42 -3.14 19.32
N VAL A 223 -0.55 -2.28 18.80
CA VAL A 223 0.12 -2.45 17.50
C VAL A 223 1.58 -2.01 17.57
N ASN A 224 2.41 -2.58 16.70
CA ASN A 224 3.77 -2.14 16.47
C ASN A 224 3.79 -0.72 15.90
N ALA A 225 4.63 0.15 16.45
CA ALA A 225 4.77 1.53 16.01
C ALA A 225 5.47 1.60 14.65
N PRO A 226 4.80 2.06 13.57
CA PRO A 226 5.43 2.22 12.28
C PRO A 226 6.41 3.41 12.28
N THR A 227 7.35 3.42 11.34
CA THR A 227 8.29 4.55 11.23
C THR A 227 7.61 5.86 10.82
N VAL A 228 8.05 6.97 11.40
CA VAL A 228 7.70 8.34 10.94
C VAL A 228 8.42 8.74 9.65
N TYR A 229 9.53 8.08 9.32
CA TYR A 229 10.28 8.42 8.12
C TYR A 229 9.48 8.09 6.86
N ASN A 230 9.35 9.10 6.00
CA ASN A 230 8.57 9.09 4.76
C ASN A 230 7.05 8.90 4.96
N ALA A 231 6.52 9.03 6.19
CA ALA A 231 5.09 8.87 6.46
C ALA A 231 4.21 9.90 5.72
N ALA A 232 4.79 11.03 5.31
CA ALA A 232 4.16 12.04 4.45
C ALA A 232 3.73 11.51 3.07
N TYR A 233 4.31 10.40 2.59
CA TYR A 233 3.88 9.74 1.34
C TYR A 233 2.73 8.76 1.53
N ASN A 234 2.35 8.42 2.77
CA ASN A 234 1.18 7.59 2.96
C ASN A 234 -0.08 8.36 2.54
N PHE A 235 -1.00 7.68 1.83
CA PHE A 235 -2.31 8.26 1.49
C PHE A 235 -3.24 8.47 2.70
N VAL A 236 -2.93 7.80 3.82
CA VAL A 236 -3.62 7.79 5.12
C VAL A 236 -2.65 7.30 6.19
N GLN A 237 -2.86 7.64 7.46
CA GLN A 237 -2.00 7.27 8.58
C GLN A 237 -2.59 6.17 9.45
N PHE A 238 -1.74 5.55 10.29
CA PHE A 238 -1.98 4.31 11.04
C PHE A 238 -2.16 3.05 10.17
N TRP A 239 -2.05 1.88 10.80
CA TRP A 239 -2.24 0.57 10.16
C TRP A 239 -3.64 0.37 9.56
N ASP A 240 -4.67 0.91 10.19
CA ASP A 240 -6.07 0.83 9.74
C ASP A 240 -6.50 2.00 8.85
N GLY A 241 -5.64 3.02 8.69
CA GLY A 241 -5.88 4.18 7.86
C GLY A 241 -6.96 5.13 8.36
N ARG A 242 -7.13 5.23 9.69
CA ARG A 242 -8.20 6.03 10.30
C ARG A 242 -7.98 7.55 10.25
N ALA A 243 -6.77 8.01 9.95
CA ALA A 243 -6.45 9.43 9.81
C ALA A 243 -6.04 9.73 8.36
N GLY A 244 -6.61 10.78 7.77
CA GLY A 244 -6.33 11.20 6.39
C GLY A 244 -5.05 12.01 6.22
N THR A 245 -4.55 12.61 7.30
CA THR A 245 -3.34 13.46 7.28
C THR A 245 -2.44 13.17 8.48
N LEU A 246 -1.19 13.68 8.45
CA LEU A 246 -0.30 13.62 9.61
C LEU A 246 -0.82 14.49 10.76
N ALA A 247 -1.43 15.65 10.47
CA ALA A 247 -2.05 16.48 11.51
C ALA A 247 -3.22 15.76 12.21
N GLU A 248 -4.09 15.08 11.45
CA GLU A 248 -5.15 14.25 12.03
C GLU A 248 -4.57 13.07 12.84
N GLN A 249 -3.43 12.51 12.41
CA GLN A 249 -2.73 11.45 13.15
C GLN A 249 -2.18 11.99 14.48
N ALA A 250 -1.52 13.15 14.46
CA ALA A 250 -0.87 13.77 15.62
C ALA A 250 -1.88 14.19 16.71
N ALA A 251 -3.18 14.31 16.39
CA ALA A 251 -4.24 14.53 17.37
C ALA A 251 -4.54 13.28 18.23
N GLY A 252 -4.23 12.08 17.72
CA GLY A 252 -4.58 10.81 18.37
C GLY A 252 -3.72 10.47 19.60
N PRO A 253 -2.40 10.32 19.46
CA PRO A 253 -1.54 9.86 20.56
C PRO A 253 -1.60 10.67 21.85
N PRO A 254 -1.65 12.02 21.80
CA PRO A 254 -1.80 12.85 22.99
C PRO A 254 -2.98 12.44 23.89
N LEU A 255 -4.10 12.02 23.29
CA LEU A 255 -5.33 11.68 24.00
C LEU A 255 -5.54 10.18 24.22
N ASN A 256 -4.65 9.33 23.68
CA ASN A 256 -4.79 7.89 23.79
C ASN A 256 -4.31 7.41 25.19
N PRO A 257 -5.16 6.74 25.98
CA PRO A 257 -4.87 6.40 27.38
C PRO A 257 -3.69 5.43 27.58
N VAL A 258 -3.32 4.67 26.55
CA VAL A 258 -2.15 3.76 26.59
C VAL A 258 -0.91 4.34 25.92
N GLU A 259 -0.98 5.56 25.38
CA GLU A 259 0.15 6.27 24.77
C GLU A 259 0.53 7.49 25.63
N MET A 260 -0.05 8.67 25.37
CA MET A 260 0.32 9.91 26.07
C MET A 260 -0.74 10.38 27.09
N ALA A 261 -1.94 9.83 27.04
CA ALA A 261 -2.95 9.84 28.11
C ALA A 261 -3.43 11.21 28.64
N CYS A 262 -3.29 12.31 27.89
CA CYS A 262 -3.95 13.57 28.25
C CYS A 262 -5.48 13.45 28.13
N GLU A 263 -6.20 14.17 28.99
CA GLU A 263 -7.67 14.22 28.96
C GLU A 263 -8.20 15.09 27.80
N SER A 264 -7.43 16.10 27.40
CA SER A 264 -7.79 17.04 26.34
C SER A 264 -6.59 17.86 25.83
N PHE A 265 -6.75 18.52 24.69
CA PHE A 265 -5.78 19.53 24.24
C PHE A 265 -5.79 20.80 25.12
N ASP A 266 -6.84 21.07 25.89
CA ASP A 266 -6.84 22.16 26.88
C ASP A 266 -5.82 21.89 27.99
N GLN A 267 -5.69 20.62 28.43
CA GLN A 267 -4.64 20.23 29.38
C GLN A 267 -3.24 20.48 28.79
N ILE A 268 -3.04 20.09 27.53
CA ILE A 268 -1.75 20.25 26.82
C ILE A 268 -1.39 21.72 26.67
N THR A 269 -2.33 22.53 26.17
CA THR A 269 -2.11 23.96 25.97
C THR A 269 -1.89 24.69 27.29
N ALA A 270 -2.54 24.30 28.39
CA ALA A 270 -2.28 24.85 29.73
C ALA A 270 -0.83 24.61 30.18
N LYS A 271 -0.29 23.40 29.96
CA LYS A 271 1.11 23.07 30.27
C LYS A 271 2.09 23.86 29.39
N LEU A 272 1.86 23.92 28.08
CA LEU A 272 2.70 24.68 27.16
C LEU A 272 2.65 26.19 27.44
N ALA A 273 1.52 26.71 27.94
CA ALA A 273 1.34 28.12 28.27
C ALA A 273 2.18 28.62 29.46
N GLU A 274 2.73 27.71 30.27
CA GLU A 274 3.68 28.05 31.34
C GLU A 274 5.02 28.56 30.78
N ASP A 275 5.37 28.15 29.56
CA ASP A 275 6.60 28.55 28.86
C ASP A 275 6.35 29.78 27.98
N LYS A 276 6.66 30.96 28.53
CA LYS A 276 6.37 32.24 27.88
C LYS A 276 7.17 32.47 26.60
N ASP A 277 8.38 31.92 26.53
CA ASP A 277 9.22 32.03 25.34
C ASP A 277 8.68 31.15 24.22
N PHE A 278 8.26 29.91 24.53
CA PHE A 278 7.59 29.05 23.57
C PHE A 278 6.27 29.67 23.06
N VAL A 279 5.41 30.18 23.95
CA VAL A 279 4.14 30.82 23.57
C VAL A 279 4.38 32.01 22.62
N LYS A 280 5.40 32.83 22.93
CA LYS A 280 5.77 33.97 22.08
C LYS A 280 6.20 33.49 20.69
N ALA A 281 7.14 32.55 20.61
CA ALA A 281 7.59 31.98 19.34
C ALA A 281 6.44 31.32 18.56
N PHE A 282 5.54 30.62 19.26
CA PHE A 282 4.39 29.97 18.65
C PHE A 282 3.42 30.98 18.04
N THR A 283 3.14 32.08 18.74
CA THR A 283 2.19 33.10 18.31
C THR A 283 2.73 33.95 17.14
N GLU A 284 4.05 34.03 16.98
CA GLU A 284 4.68 34.63 15.79
C GLU A 284 4.43 33.82 14.51
N VAL A 285 4.20 32.51 14.63
CA VAL A 285 3.89 31.61 13.50
C VAL A 285 2.37 31.42 13.33
N TYR A 286 1.65 31.30 14.45
CA TYR A 286 0.21 31.07 14.51
C TYR A 286 -0.49 32.19 15.29
N SER A 287 -1.11 33.13 14.59
CA SER A 287 -1.74 34.31 15.20
C SER A 287 -2.90 34.00 16.16
N ASP A 288 -3.52 32.83 16.00
CA ASP A 288 -4.58 32.29 16.85
C ASP A 288 -4.05 31.46 18.04
N GLY A 289 -2.73 31.42 18.23
CA GLY A 289 -2.07 30.89 19.42
C GLY A 289 -2.11 29.38 19.55
N LEU A 290 -1.84 28.89 20.77
CA LEU A 290 -1.82 27.48 21.12
C LEU A 290 -3.24 26.90 21.06
N ASN A 291 -3.45 25.94 20.16
CA ASN A 291 -4.64 25.12 20.06
C ASN A 291 -4.30 23.81 19.35
N GLU A 292 -5.20 22.81 19.42
CA GLU A 292 -5.02 21.49 18.81
C GLU A 292 -4.59 21.59 17.34
N LYS A 293 -5.35 22.35 16.54
CA LYS A 293 -5.13 22.48 15.09
C LYS A 293 -3.72 23.00 14.79
N ASN A 294 -3.23 23.98 15.53
CA ASN A 294 -1.92 24.56 15.27
C ASN A 294 -0.78 23.68 15.78
N ILE A 295 -0.97 22.99 16.91
CA ILE A 295 0.00 22.02 17.44
C ILE A 295 0.20 20.88 16.43
N THR A 296 -0.90 20.29 15.95
CA THR A 296 -0.85 19.16 15.02
C THR A 296 -0.37 19.57 13.62
N ASP A 297 -0.72 20.77 13.16
CA ASP A 297 -0.18 21.34 11.91
C ASP A 297 1.34 21.55 11.98
N ALA A 298 1.87 22.05 13.11
CA ALA A 298 3.31 22.22 13.29
C ALA A 298 4.05 20.87 13.27
N ILE A 299 3.53 19.86 14.00
CA ILE A 299 4.09 18.50 14.02
C ILE A 299 4.07 17.90 12.60
N GLN A 300 2.97 18.00 11.87
CA GLN A 300 2.88 17.54 10.49
C GLN A 300 3.94 18.21 9.59
N GLU A 301 4.13 19.52 9.70
CA GLU A 301 5.13 20.22 8.90
C GLU A 301 6.54 19.72 9.20
N PHE A 302 6.85 19.42 10.46
CA PHE A 302 8.09 18.75 10.83
C PHE A 302 8.21 17.35 10.24
N GLU A 303 7.19 16.50 10.40
CA GLU A 303 7.20 15.13 9.89
C GLU A 303 7.33 15.04 8.37
N LYS A 304 6.82 16.04 7.64
CA LYS A 304 7.05 16.20 6.19
C LYS A 304 8.53 16.34 5.82
N THR A 305 9.38 16.79 6.74
CA THR A 305 10.83 16.88 6.52
C THR A 305 11.57 15.57 6.81
N LEU A 306 10.91 14.59 7.43
CA LEU A 306 11.49 13.28 7.77
C LEU A 306 11.51 12.37 6.54
N LEU A 307 12.15 12.83 5.46
CA LEU A 307 12.37 12.06 4.25
C LEU A 307 13.75 11.41 4.27
N THR A 308 13.84 10.23 3.65
CA THR A 308 15.09 9.49 3.51
C THR A 308 15.43 9.21 2.04
N PRO A 309 15.76 10.23 1.24
CA PRO A 309 16.20 10.07 -0.14
C PRO A 309 17.55 9.36 -0.25
N ASN A 310 17.96 9.05 -1.48
CA ASN A 310 19.32 8.57 -1.79
C ASN A 310 19.68 7.25 -1.10
N SER A 311 18.69 6.37 -0.93
CA SER A 311 18.99 4.96 -0.71
C SER A 311 19.80 4.41 -1.90
N ARG A 312 20.52 3.31 -1.70
CA ARG A 312 21.27 2.67 -2.80
C ARG A 312 20.36 2.32 -3.98
N PHE A 313 19.12 1.90 -3.70
CA PHE A 313 18.13 1.68 -4.74
C PHE A 313 17.65 2.97 -5.43
N ASP A 314 17.52 4.08 -4.69
CA ASP A 314 17.19 5.37 -5.31
C ASP A 314 18.28 5.82 -6.27
N LEU A 315 19.55 5.67 -5.89
CA LEU A 315 20.70 5.99 -6.74
C LEU A 315 20.69 5.11 -8.02
N TYR A 316 20.37 3.82 -7.88
CA TYR A 316 20.19 2.93 -9.03
C TYR A 316 19.08 3.43 -9.97
N LEU A 317 17.91 3.78 -9.45
CA LEU A 317 16.80 4.34 -10.23
C LEU A 317 17.12 5.72 -10.82
N LYS A 318 18.02 6.49 -10.20
CA LYS A 318 18.56 7.77 -10.71
C LYS A 318 19.66 7.56 -11.78
N GLY A 319 20.07 6.31 -12.06
CA GLY A 319 20.98 5.95 -13.15
C GLY A 319 22.37 5.44 -12.72
N ASP A 320 22.68 5.43 -11.43
CA ASP A 320 23.93 4.84 -10.93
C ASP A 320 23.81 3.31 -10.85
N LYS A 321 24.17 2.64 -11.95
CA LYS A 321 24.10 1.18 -12.07
C LYS A 321 25.01 0.43 -11.11
N ASN A 322 25.98 1.10 -10.48
CA ASN A 322 26.90 0.50 -9.51
C ASN A 322 26.44 0.67 -8.06
N ALA A 323 25.34 1.40 -7.81
CA ALA A 323 24.82 1.62 -6.47
C ALA A 323 24.32 0.33 -5.79
N ILE A 324 23.87 -0.65 -6.58
CA ILE A 324 23.46 -1.98 -6.13
C ILE A 324 24.26 -3.08 -6.84
N THR A 325 24.43 -4.20 -6.15
CA THR A 325 25.11 -5.41 -6.62
C THR A 325 24.18 -6.26 -7.50
N ALA A 326 24.76 -7.25 -8.19
CA ALA A 326 23.99 -8.20 -8.98
C ALA A 326 22.99 -9.03 -8.16
N ASP A 327 23.33 -9.38 -6.91
CA ASP A 327 22.43 -10.14 -6.04
C ASP A 327 21.26 -9.29 -5.52
N GLU A 328 21.51 -8.03 -5.19
CA GLU A 328 20.45 -7.08 -4.81
C GLU A 328 19.53 -6.78 -6.01
N LEU A 329 20.08 -6.63 -7.22
CA LEU A 329 19.26 -6.50 -8.43
C LEU A 329 18.44 -7.76 -8.69
N ALA A 330 19.03 -8.96 -8.54
CA ALA A 330 18.29 -10.22 -8.63
C ALA A 330 17.17 -10.30 -7.57
N GLY A 331 17.41 -9.76 -6.37
CA GLY A 331 16.40 -9.61 -5.33
C GLY A 331 15.22 -8.74 -5.75
N TYR A 332 15.49 -7.61 -6.41
CA TYR A 332 14.44 -6.75 -6.96
C TYR A 332 13.64 -7.45 -8.07
N GLU A 333 14.31 -8.19 -8.96
CA GLU A 333 13.62 -8.96 -10.00
C GLU A 333 12.74 -10.08 -9.40
N LEU A 334 13.19 -10.73 -8.31
CA LEU A 334 12.36 -11.68 -7.57
C LEU A 334 11.17 -10.99 -6.88
N PHE A 335 11.37 -9.80 -6.31
CA PHE A 335 10.32 -8.98 -5.72
C PHE A 335 9.23 -8.61 -6.74
N LYS A 336 9.61 -8.29 -7.98
CA LYS A 336 8.67 -8.10 -9.10
C LYS A 336 8.03 -9.43 -9.52
N LYS A 337 8.82 -10.49 -9.71
CA LYS A 337 8.36 -11.83 -10.13
C LYS A 337 7.26 -12.35 -9.21
N TYR A 338 7.43 -12.21 -7.91
CA TYR A 338 6.50 -12.67 -6.86
C TYR A 338 5.42 -11.65 -6.49
N ASP A 339 5.04 -10.79 -7.44
CA ASP A 339 3.90 -9.88 -7.31
C ASP A 339 4.01 -8.89 -6.12
N CYS A 340 5.13 -8.80 -5.40
CA CYS A 340 5.29 -7.91 -4.24
C CYS A 340 5.15 -6.44 -4.67
N ALA A 341 5.70 -6.10 -5.84
CA ALA A 341 5.57 -4.81 -6.51
C ALA A 341 4.17 -4.53 -7.12
N THR A 342 3.12 -5.23 -6.68
CA THR A 342 1.73 -4.89 -6.98
C THR A 342 1.04 -4.16 -5.83
N CYS A 343 1.51 -4.36 -4.59
CA CYS A 343 1.02 -3.66 -3.40
C CYS A 343 2.06 -2.67 -2.85
N HIS A 344 3.34 -3.03 -2.95
CA HIS A 344 4.47 -2.23 -2.51
C HIS A 344 5.04 -1.40 -3.67
N VAL A 345 4.34 -0.31 -4.00
CA VAL A 345 4.61 0.56 -5.16
C VAL A 345 4.90 2.00 -4.73
N GLY A 346 5.29 2.84 -5.67
CA GLY A 346 5.52 4.27 -5.48
C GLY A 346 6.83 4.57 -4.76
N GLU A 347 6.87 5.74 -4.12
CA GLU A 347 8.06 6.33 -3.53
C GLU A 347 8.53 5.54 -2.30
N ILE A 348 7.57 5.10 -1.47
CA ILE A 348 7.85 4.37 -0.23
C ILE A 348 7.65 2.85 -0.32
N LEU A 349 7.34 2.33 -1.52
CA LEU A 349 7.03 0.91 -1.73
C LEU A 349 5.89 0.44 -0.82
N GLY A 350 4.78 1.17 -0.80
CA GLY A 350 3.66 0.97 0.11
C GLY A 350 2.89 2.26 0.34
N GLY A 351 1.95 2.23 1.29
CA GLY A 351 1.18 3.41 1.70
C GLY A 351 0.29 3.99 0.60
N GLN A 352 -0.20 3.15 -0.32
CA GLN A 352 -1.10 3.58 -1.41
C GLN A 352 -2.40 2.77 -1.51
N SER A 353 -2.55 1.69 -0.73
CA SER A 353 -3.77 0.88 -0.70
C SER A 353 -4.01 0.20 0.65
N TYR A 354 -5.21 -0.36 0.80
CA TYR A 354 -5.54 -1.32 1.85
C TYR A 354 -5.57 -2.73 1.27
N GLU A 355 -4.77 -3.62 1.82
CA GLU A 355 -4.69 -5.01 1.36
C GLU A 355 -5.03 -5.97 2.48
N LEU A 356 -5.65 -7.08 2.10
CA LEU A 356 -5.98 -8.16 3.02
C LEU A 356 -4.69 -8.89 3.39
N ILE A 357 -4.42 -9.06 4.69
CA ILE A 357 -3.41 -10.03 5.14
C ILE A 357 -4.05 -11.43 5.14
N GLY A 358 -3.37 -12.39 4.52
CA GLY A 358 -3.89 -13.73 4.31
C GLY A 358 -4.80 -13.89 3.09
N VAL A 359 -4.36 -13.41 1.92
CA VAL A 359 -5.10 -13.61 0.65
C VAL A 359 -5.21 -15.10 0.29
N GLN A 360 -4.15 -15.87 0.50
CA GLN A 360 -4.05 -17.28 0.13
C GLN A 360 -4.15 -18.23 1.33
N HIS A 361 -3.57 -17.85 2.47
CA HIS A 361 -3.65 -18.62 3.73
C HIS A 361 -4.05 -17.71 4.88
N ASP A 362 -4.76 -18.25 5.87
CA ASP A 362 -5.26 -17.47 7.00
C ASP A 362 -4.15 -17.20 8.02
N TYR A 363 -3.62 -15.98 7.99
CA TYR A 363 -2.58 -15.52 8.92
C TYR A 363 -3.02 -15.60 10.39
N PHE A 364 -4.27 -15.20 10.68
CA PHE A 364 -4.74 -15.10 12.06
C PHE A 364 -5.05 -16.47 12.66
N ALA A 365 -5.52 -17.41 11.85
CA ALA A 365 -5.66 -18.80 12.27
C ALA A 365 -4.30 -19.46 12.55
N ASP A 366 -3.30 -19.21 11.70
CA ASP A 366 -2.00 -19.89 11.78
C ASP A 366 -1.06 -19.30 12.84
N ARG A 367 -1.17 -18.00 13.16
CA ARG A 367 -0.25 -17.35 14.12
C ARG A 367 -0.39 -17.82 15.57
N ALA A 368 -1.44 -18.59 15.88
CA ALA A 368 -1.71 -19.16 17.21
C ALA A 368 -1.72 -18.13 18.37
N ALA A 369 -2.16 -16.90 18.08
CA ALA A 369 -2.35 -15.84 19.06
C ALA A 369 -3.82 -15.43 19.11
N GLU A 370 -4.30 -14.99 20.28
CA GLU A 370 -5.67 -14.49 20.42
C GLU A 370 -5.93 -13.31 19.48
N MET A 371 -7.16 -13.22 18.98
CA MET A 371 -7.59 -12.10 18.15
C MET A 371 -7.80 -10.88 19.04
N THR A 372 -7.09 -9.81 18.76
CA THR A 372 -7.24 -8.50 19.40
C THR A 372 -8.20 -7.62 18.60
N GLU A 373 -8.58 -6.48 19.17
CA GLU A 373 -9.39 -5.51 18.42
C GLU A 373 -8.65 -4.96 17.20
N GLU A 374 -7.33 -4.75 17.31
CA GLU A 374 -6.49 -4.16 16.26
C GLU A 374 -6.32 -5.07 15.04
N ASP A 375 -6.46 -6.39 15.23
CA ASP A 375 -6.42 -7.36 14.14
C ASP A 375 -7.58 -7.22 13.16
N ASN A 376 -8.66 -6.54 13.55
CA ASN A 376 -9.73 -6.21 12.61
C ASN A 376 -9.26 -5.24 11.51
N GLY A 377 -8.14 -4.53 11.72
CA GLY A 377 -7.61 -3.57 10.77
C GLY A 377 -8.66 -2.52 10.40
N ARG A 378 -8.81 -2.26 9.11
CA ARG A 378 -9.76 -1.28 8.57
C ARG A 378 -11.22 -1.52 8.97
N PHE A 379 -11.64 -2.78 9.19
CA PHE A 379 -12.99 -3.08 9.68
C PHE A 379 -13.31 -2.39 11.00
N LYS A 380 -12.31 -2.16 11.86
CA LYS A 380 -12.49 -1.43 13.13
C LYS A 380 -13.15 -0.06 12.88
N GLN A 381 -12.81 0.57 11.75
CA GLN A 381 -13.30 1.89 11.36
C GLN A 381 -14.58 1.82 10.51
N THR A 382 -14.62 0.93 9.52
CA THR A 382 -15.70 0.94 8.51
C THR A 382 -16.90 0.07 8.86
N LYS A 383 -16.69 -0.97 9.69
CA LYS A 383 -17.65 -2.06 9.97
C LYS A 383 -18.12 -2.80 8.70
N ILE A 384 -17.44 -2.64 7.56
CA ILE A 384 -17.74 -3.33 6.31
C ILE A 384 -16.94 -4.63 6.29
N GLU A 385 -17.58 -5.79 6.22
CA GLU A 385 -16.93 -7.11 6.35
C GLU A 385 -15.73 -7.31 5.39
N ARG A 386 -15.78 -6.75 4.18
CA ARG A 386 -14.66 -6.78 3.22
C ARG A 386 -13.35 -6.19 3.79
N ASP A 387 -13.47 -5.22 4.67
CA ASP A 387 -12.35 -4.50 5.26
C ASP A 387 -11.75 -5.23 6.46
N ARG A 388 -12.36 -6.35 6.89
CA ARG A 388 -11.81 -7.16 7.97
C ARG A 388 -10.44 -7.66 7.55
N HIS A 389 -9.46 -7.49 8.45
CA HIS A 389 -8.09 -7.89 8.24
C HIS A 389 -7.39 -7.18 7.07
N ARG A 390 -7.96 -6.06 6.60
CA ARG A 390 -7.29 -5.18 5.66
C ARG A 390 -6.51 -4.11 6.41
N PHE A 391 -5.26 -3.93 6.01
CA PHE A 391 -4.39 -2.92 6.57
C PHE A 391 -3.84 -2.04 5.46
N LYS A 392 -3.51 -0.79 5.79
CA LYS A 392 -2.68 0.03 4.94
C LYS A 392 -1.37 -0.72 4.71
N VAL A 393 -1.01 -0.95 3.44
CA VAL A 393 0.27 -1.58 3.10
C VAL A 393 1.39 -0.71 3.68
N PRO A 394 2.28 -1.22 4.54
CA PRO A 394 3.36 -0.42 5.09
C PRO A 394 4.39 -0.09 4.01
N GLY A 395 5.03 1.08 4.11
CA GLY A 395 6.20 1.38 3.28
C GLY A 395 7.37 0.46 3.65
N LEU A 396 8.21 0.12 2.67
CA LEU A 396 9.40 -0.73 2.87
C LEU A 396 10.71 0.07 2.90
N ARG A 397 10.65 1.40 2.83
CA ARG A 397 11.82 2.26 3.06
C ARG A 397 12.31 2.07 4.49
N ASN A 398 13.63 1.96 4.63
CA ASN A 398 14.29 1.76 5.91
C ASN A 398 13.86 0.48 6.67
N VAL A 399 13.25 -0.50 5.99
CA VAL A 399 12.71 -1.71 6.64
C VAL A 399 13.77 -2.49 7.41
N GLU A 400 15.04 -2.45 6.98
CA GLU A 400 16.15 -3.05 7.73
C GLU A 400 16.27 -2.54 9.18
N LEU A 401 15.84 -1.30 9.43
CA LEU A 401 15.97 -0.61 10.71
C LEU A 401 14.73 -0.73 11.60
N THR A 402 13.61 -1.27 11.10
CA THR A 402 12.30 -1.15 11.76
C THR A 402 11.72 -2.49 12.20
N TYR A 403 12.58 -3.42 12.62
CA TYR A 403 12.12 -4.66 13.27
C TYR A 403 11.49 -4.35 14.64
N PRO A 404 10.60 -5.22 15.16
CA PRO A 404 9.99 -6.37 14.47
C PRO A 404 8.93 -5.94 13.45
N TYR A 405 8.47 -6.88 12.61
CA TYR A 405 7.59 -6.60 11.46
C TYR A 405 6.15 -7.11 11.68
N PHE A 406 5.27 -6.60 10.82
CA PHE A 406 3.79 -6.71 10.85
C PHE A 406 3.16 -5.83 11.93
N HIS A 407 1.83 -5.65 11.85
CA HIS A 407 1.10 -4.76 12.75
C HIS A 407 1.15 -5.22 14.20
N ASP A 408 1.38 -6.52 14.43
CA ASP A 408 1.48 -7.14 15.75
C ASP A 408 2.94 -7.40 16.20
N GLY A 409 3.93 -6.99 15.38
CA GLY A 409 5.35 -7.19 15.66
C GLY A 409 5.76 -8.68 15.81
N SER A 410 5.01 -9.60 15.22
CA SER A 410 5.22 -11.04 15.37
C SER A 410 6.42 -11.58 14.58
N MET A 411 6.79 -10.93 13.47
CA MET A 411 7.91 -11.34 12.63
C MET A 411 9.20 -10.69 13.13
N LYS A 412 10.16 -11.48 13.61
CA LYS A 412 11.38 -10.94 14.25
C LYS A 412 12.45 -10.54 13.24
N THR A 413 12.50 -11.21 12.10
CA THR A 413 13.51 -10.98 11.07
C THR A 413 12.87 -10.67 9.71
N MET A 414 13.64 -10.04 8.81
CA MET A 414 13.16 -9.83 7.43
C MET A 414 12.95 -11.17 6.71
N ASP A 415 13.71 -12.22 7.04
CA ASP A 415 13.52 -13.57 6.51
C ASP A 415 12.13 -14.10 6.89
N ASP A 416 11.77 -14.03 8.18
CA ASP A 416 10.44 -14.41 8.67
C ASP A 416 9.33 -13.63 7.95
N ALA A 417 9.50 -12.31 7.82
CA ALA A 417 8.52 -11.45 7.16
C ALA A 417 8.36 -11.77 5.66
N VAL A 418 9.46 -11.97 4.92
CA VAL A 418 9.43 -12.33 3.51
C VAL A 418 8.79 -13.71 3.30
N ARG A 419 9.12 -14.69 4.15
CA ARG A 419 8.51 -16.02 4.11
C ARG A 419 7.03 -15.98 4.42
N ALA A 420 6.64 -15.23 5.44
CA ALA A 420 5.24 -15.06 5.81
C ALA A 420 4.46 -14.36 4.68
N MET A 421 5.01 -13.34 4.04
CA MET A 421 4.38 -12.71 2.87
C MET A 421 4.22 -13.69 1.70
N ALA A 422 5.25 -14.49 1.39
CA ALA A 422 5.16 -15.51 0.36
C ALA A 422 4.08 -16.57 0.67
N LYS A 423 4.03 -17.05 1.92
CA LYS A 423 3.03 -18.01 2.36
C LYS A 423 1.62 -17.41 2.31
N TYR A 424 1.38 -16.34 3.07
CA TYR A 424 0.03 -15.84 3.31
C TYR A 424 -0.56 -15.04 2.15
N GLN A 425 0.27 -14.30 1.40
CA GLN A 425 -0.21 -13.48 0.28
C GLN A 425 -0.18 -14.22 -1.06
N LEU A 426 0.79 -15.13 -1.26
CA LEU A 426 1.03 -15.76 -2.56
C LEU A 426 0.80 -17.28 -2.57
N GLY A 427 0.72 -17.93 -1.41
CA GLY A 427 0.49 -19.37 -1.31
C GLY A 427 1.70 -20.20 -1.79
N ILE A 428 2.91 -19.66 -1.62
CA ILE A 428 4.15 -20.31 -2.05
C ILE A 428 5.16 -20.36 -0.91
N GLU A 429 6.07 -21.34 -0.99
CA GLU A 429 7.27 -21.40 -0.14
C GLU A 429 8.49 -21.02 -0.98
N LEU A 430 9.25 -20.03 -0.52
CA LEU A 430 10.44 -19.56 -1.21
C LEU A 430 11.69 -20.36 -0.76
N PRO A 431 12.53 -20.81 -1.71
CA PRO A 431 13.86 -21.30 -1.40
C PRO A 431 14.67 -20.23 -0.65
N GLN A 432 15.52 -20.64 0.33
CA GLN A 432 16.33 -19.71 1.13
C GLN A 432 17.13 -18.73 0.27
N GLN A 433 17.74 -19.20 -0.82
CA GLN A 433 18.52 -18.36 -1.71
C GLN A 433 17.70 -17.21 -2.33
N GLU A 434 16.42 -17.44 -2.63
CA GLU A 434 15.54 -16.39 -3.15
C GLU A 434 15.12 -15.42 -2.05
N VAL A 435 14.89 -15.91 -0.82
CA VAL A 435 14.64 -15.06 0.34
C VAL A 435 15.85 -14.17 0.63
N ASP A 436 17.06 -14.72 0.65
CA ASP A 436 18.30 -13.98 0.89
C ASP A 436 18.50 -12.85 -0.13
N LYS A 437 18.17 -13.10 -1.41
CA LYS A 437 18.23 -12.10 -2.47
C LYS A 437 17.19 -10.99 -2.26
N ILE A 438 15.93 -11.34 -1.95
CA ILE A 438 14.89 -10.36 -1.65
C ILE A 438 15.27 -9.52 -0.43
N VAL A 439 15.74 -10.14 0.65
CA VAL A 439 16.21 -9.43 1.85
C VAL A 439 17.39 -8.51 1.51
N SER A 440 18.33 -8.96 0.68
CA SER A 440 19.44 -8.11 0.21
C SER A 440 18.93 -6.89 -0.55
N PHE A 441 17.94 -7.06 -1.44
CA PHE A 441 17.25 -5.92 -2.06
C PHE A 441 16.62 -4.98 -1.03
N LEU A 442 15.89 -5.50 -0.04
CA LEU A 442 15.23 -4.68 0.98
C LEU A 442 16.22 -3.81 1.78
N ARG A 443 17.45 -4.29 2.03
CA ARG A 443 18.52 -3.51 2.66
C ARG A 443 18.95 -2.29 1.83
N THR A 444 18.81 -2.35 0.50
CA THR A 444 19.12 -1.20 -0.37
C THR A 444 18.11 -0.05 -0.27
N LEU A 445 17.02 -0.24 0.48
CA LEU A 445 15.94 0.73 0.67
C LEU A 445 16.17 1.67 1.87
N THR A 446 17.26 1.50 2.61
CA THR A 446 17.67 2.41 3.68
C THR A 446 18.26 3.69 3.07
N GLY A 447 17.58 4.81 3.29
CA GLY A 447 17.93 6.11 2.73
C GLY A 447 18.85 6.95 3.62
N GLN A 448 18.99 8.22 3.26
CA GLN A 448 19.77 9.20 4.00
C GLN A 448 18.88 10.24 4.68
N TYR A 449 19.12 10.51 5.95
CA TYR A 449 18.52 11.64 6.66
C TYR A 449 19.59 12.69 6.95
N LYS A 450 19.33 13.96 6.60
CA LYS A 450 20.30 15.06 6.72
C LYS A 450 21.67 14.76 6.09
N GLY A 451 21.65 14.05 4.95
CA GLY A 451 22.85 13.71 4.16
C GLY A 451 23.68 12.55 4.73
N GLN A 452 23.21 11.85 5.76
CA GLN A 452 23.87 10.67 6.32
C GLN A 452 22.96 9.47 6.18
N THR A 453 23.52 8.29 5.87
CA THR A 453 22.76 7.03 5.87
C THR A 453 22.04 6.88 7.21
N LEU A 454 20.73 6.63 7.16
CA LEU A 454 19.95 6.43 8.36
C LEU A 454 20.47 5.19 9.10
N THR A 455 20.59 5.30 10.42
CA THR A 455 21.04 4.22 11.29
C THR A 455 20.00 3.94 12.37
N ASN A 456 20.18 2.82 13.05
CA ASN A 456 19.42 2.49 14.24
C ASN A 456 20.39 2.11 15.38
N LYS A 457 20.43 2.92 16.45
CA LYS A 457 21.31 2.67 17.60
C LYS A 457 20.99 1.38 18.39
N ASN A 458 19.77 0.85 18.26
CA ASN A 458 19.37 -0.40 18.89
C ASN A 458 19.89 -1.63 18.14
N MET A 459 20.31 -1.45 16.88
CA MET A 459 21.04 -2.47 16.14
C MET A 459 22.52 -2.38 16.53
N SER A 460 23.05 -3.43 17.12
CA SER A 460 24.50 -3.55 17.28
C SER A 460 25.12 -3.65 15.87
N ILE A 461 26.00 -2.71 15.53
CA ILE A 461 26.74 -2.66 14.25
C ILE A 461 27.67 -3.86 14.13
#